data_AF-A0A8H4LWK8-F1
#
_entry.id   AF-A0A8H4LWK8-F1
#
_cell.length_a   1.000
_cell.length_b   1.000
_cell.length_c   1.000
_cell.angle_alpha   90.00
_cell.angle_beta   90.00
_cell.angle_gamma   90.00
#
_symmetry.space_group_name_H-M   'P 1'
#
loop_
_entity.id
_entity.type
_entity.pdbx_description
1 polymer ?
#
loop_
_entity_poly.entity_id
_entity_poly.type
_entity_poly.pdbx_seq_one_letter_code
_entity_poly.pdbx_strand_id
1 'polypeptide(L)'
;MHLSLLSQVGTQIRILRGYCLESPLAPSAGIRYDGLYAIRRYSLKLSNKTGLHRLVLTIERVAGQRPLHEVTAIPRPSQLDDWQLFEKYEGDMIRQRRGDQEFLEWKRAKAEERITIGQWRRTLELRAELKCGTHPRPSKGSLLSQAEVKDGILEAGK
;
A
#
# COMPACT_ATOMS: atom_id res chain seq x y z
N MET A 1 -14.46 15.57 27.06
CA MET A 1 -13.83 15.76 25.73
C MET A 1 -12.39 16.23 25.93
N HIS A 2 -11.42 15.63 25.26
CA HIS A 2 -10.01 15.96 25.45
C HIS A 2 -9.63 17.21 24.61
N LEU A 3 -10.02 18.41 25.06
CA LEU A 3 -9.79 19.68 24.38
C LEU A 3 -8.32 19.92 24.01
N SER A 4 -7.39 19.40 24.81
CA SER A 4 -5.95 19.55 24.57
C SER A 4 -5.44 18.80 23.34
N LEU A 5 -6.19 17.83 22.78
CA LEU A 5 -5.84 17.22 21.49
C LEU A 5 -6.35 18.05 20.30
N LEU A 6 -7.44 18.80 20.48
CA LEU A 6 -7.91 19.76 19.46
C LEU A 6 -6.95 20.94 19.35
N SER A 7 -6.33 21.37 20.45
CA SER A 7 -5.33 22.45 20.44
C SER A 7 -4.01 22.07 19.77
N GLN A 8 -3.79 20.79 19.45
CA GLN A 8 -2.60 20.33 18.71
C GLN A 8 -2.76 20.43 17.19
N VAL A 9 -3.92 20.86 16.69
CA VAL A 9 -4.08 21.16 15.26
C VAL A 9 -3.14 22.29 14.87
N GLY A 10 -2.38 22.10 13.79
CA GLY A 10 -1.31 22.99 13.37
C GLY A 10 0.08 22.60 13.90
N THR A 11 0.16 21.77 14.95
CA THR A 11 1.44 21.29 15.46
C THR A 11 2.13 20.40 14.43
N GLN A 12 3.44 20.61 14.27
CA GLN A 12 4.29 19.79 13.42
C GLN A 12 4.79 18.56 14.18
N ILE A 13 4.73 17.41 13.52
CA ILE A 13 5.16 16.11 14.04
C ILE A 13 6.09 15.42 13.03
N ARG A 14 7.00 14.59 13.54
CA ARG A 14 7.88 13.75 12.74
C ARG A 14 7.20 12.40 12.47
N ILE A 15 7.18 11.97 11.21
CA ILE A 15 6.57 10.68 10.83
C ILE A 15 7.65 9.66 10.50
N LEU A 16 7.56 8.51 11.17
CA LEU A 16 8.27 7.29 10.84
C LEU A 16 7.28 6.29 10.23
N ARG A 17 7.64 5.68 9.10
CA ARG A 17 6.86 4.60 8.47
C ARG A 17 7.65 3.30 8.56
N GLY A 18 7.03 2.25 9.11
CA GLY A 18 7.60 0.91 9.13
C GLY A 18 7.16 0.07 7.93
N TYR A 19 7.96 -0.92 7.57
CA TYR A 19 7.68 -1.78 6.40
C TYR A 19 6.44 -2.69 6.56
N CYS A 20 6.04 -2.98 7.80
CA CYS A 20 4.81 -3.72 8.11
C CYS A 20 3.54 -2.87 8.03
N LEU A 21 3.66 -1.58 7.70
CA LEU A 21 2.50 -0.69 7.61
C LEU A 21 1.63 -1.08 6.41
N GLU A 22 0.32 -1.19 6.65
CA GLU A 22 -0.70 -1.36 5.60
C GLU A 22 -0.92 -0.06 4.80
N SER A 23 0.12 0.41 4.09
CA SER A 23 0.07 1.62 3.27
C SER A 23 0.88 1.47 1.98
N PRO A 24 0.39 1.97 0.82
CA PRO A 24 1.16 1.95 -0.43
C PRO A 24 2.49 2.72 -0.35
N LEU A 25 2.61 3.62 0.64
CA LEU A 25 3.82 4.41 0.89
C LEU A 25 4.74 3.77 1.93
N ALA A 26 4.42 2.58 2.43
CA ALA A 26 5.28 1.86 3.36
C ALA A 26 6.64 1.54 2.70
N PRO A 27 7.76 1.69 3.41
CA PRO A 27 9.05 1.26 2.88
C PRO A 27 9.06 -0.26 2.67
N SER A 28 9.91 -0.75 1.78
CA SER A 28 10.05 -2.19 1.52
C SER A 28 10.73 -2.94 2.67
N ALA A 29 11.54 -2.26 3.48
CA ALA A 29 12.24 -2.81 4.63
C ALA A 29 12.49 -1.74 5.71
N GLY A 30 12.62 -2.19 6.96
CA GLY A 30 12.99 -1.35 8.10
C GLY A 30 12.00 -0.22 8.43
N ILE A 31 12.54 0.86 9.00
CA ILE A 31 11.79 2.07 9.37
C ILE A 31 12.38 3.26 8.61
N ARG A 32 11.52 4.04 7.96
CA ARG A 32 11.90 5.22 7.19
C ARG A 32 11.36 6.49 7.83
N TYR A 33 12.17 7.54 7.86
CA TYR A 33 11.73 8.89 8.19
C TYR A 33 11.18 9.61 6.96
N ASP A 34 9.92 10.05 7.04
CA ASP A 34 9.20 10.60 5.90
C ASP A 34 9.07 12.14 5.92
N GLY A 35 9.56 12.76 7.00
CA GLY A 35 9.60 14.20 7.19
C GLY A 35 8.63 14.70 8.26
N LEU A 36 8.43 16.01 8.25
CA LEU A 36 7.51 16.76 9.08
C LEU A 36 6.11 16.80 8.46
N TYR A 37 5.11 16.58 9.32
CA TYR A 37 3.70 16.64 8.99
C TYR A 37 2.99 17.56 9.97
N ALA A 38 1.98 18.30 9.54
CA ALA A 38 1.11 19.08 10.40
C ALA A 38 -0.22 18.37 10.62
N ILE A 39 -0.72 18.39 11.85
CA ILE A 39 -2.07 17.88 12.15
C ILE A 39 -3.09 18.87 11.58
N ARG A 40 -3.93 18.43 10.63
CA ARG A 40 -4.97 19.25 10.00
C ARG A 40 -6.35 19.04 10.59
N ARG A 41 -6.67 17.79 10.91
CA ARG A 41 -7.98 17.43 11.46
C ARG A 41 -7.83 16.39 12.54
N TYR A 42 -8.67 16.55 13.55
CA TYR A 42 -8.89 15.60 14.62
C TYR A 42 -10.33 15.12 14.56
N SER A 43 -10.57 13.82 14.74
CA SER A 43 -11.92 13.25 14.77
C SER A 43 -11.98 12.05 15.70
N LEU A 44 -13.09 11.92 16.42
CA LEU A 44 -13.36 10.78 17.31
C LEU A 44 -14.57 10.03 16.76
N LYS A 45 -14.44 8.72 16.57
CA LYS A 45 -15.51 7.86 16.05
C LYS A 45 -15.77 6.73 17.02
N LEU A 46 -17.00 6.52 17.45
CA LEU A 46 -17.36 5.33 18.21
C LEU A 46 -17.38 4.13 17.25
N SER A 47 -16.62 3.08 17.58
CA SER A 47 -16.65 1.83 16.84
C SER A 47 -17.82 0.99 17.32
N ASN A 48 -18.87 0.86 16.49
CA ASN A 48 -20.05 0.06 16.84
C ASN A 48 -19.73 -1.42 17.05
N LYS A 49 -18.63 -1.94 16.48
CA LYS A 49 -18.25 -3.35 16.60
C LYS A 49 -17.54 -3.67 17.92
N THR A 50 -16.81 -2.70 18.48
CA THR A 50 -15.94 -2.93 19.64
C THR A 50 -16.36 -2.10 20.85
N GLY A 51 -17.28 -1.15 20.70
CA GLY A 51 -17.67 -0.19 21.74
C GLY A 51 -16.58 0.84 22.08
N LEU A 52 -15.42 0.78 21.41
CA LEU A 52 -14.28 1.64 21.69
C LEU A 52 -14.30 2.92 20.86
N HIS A 53 -13.87 4.03 21.45
CA HIS A 53 -13.68 5.29 20.73
C HIS A 53 -12.37 5.25 19.93
N ARG A 54 -12.47 5.39 18.62
CA ARG A 54 -11.35 5.47 17.69
C ARG A 54 -10.99 6.91 17.39
N LEU A 55 -9.73 7.26 17.63
CA LEU A 55 -9.13 8.49 17.17
C LEU A 55 -8.79 8.39 15.68
N VAL A 56 -9.14 9.42 14.92
CA VAL A 56 -8.75 9.58 13.51
C VAL A 56 -8.10 10.94 13.34
N LEU A 57 -6.82 10.93 12.98
CA LEU A 57 -6.05 12.12 12.66
C LEU A 57 -5.89 12.25 11.15
N THR A 58 -6.11 13.44 10.61
CA THR A 58 -5.71 13.79 9.25
C THR A 58 -4.48 14.67 9.35
N ILE A 59 -3.38 14.20 8.77
CA ILE A 59 -2.09 14.88 8.76
C ILE A 59 -1.72 15.23 7.32
N GLU A 60 -1.02 16.35 7.14
CA GLU A 60 -0.55 16.80 5.84
C GLU A 60 0.96 17.05 5.90
N ARG A 61 1.69 16.72 4.84
CA ARG A 61 3.13 16.90 4.79
C ARG A 61 3.46 18.39 4.66
N VAL A 62 4.39 18.89 5.47
CA VAL A 62 4.84 20.29 5.40
C VAL A 62 5.63 20.53 4.11
N ALA A 63 5.37 21.64 3.42
CA ALA A 63 6.05 22.04 2.19
C ALA A 63 7.53 22.41 2.42
N GLY A 64 8.32 22.49 1.33
CA GLY A 64 9.74 22.88 1.37
C GLY A 64 10.71 21.78 1.82
N GLN A 65 10.21 20.60 2.18
CA GLN A 65 11.02 19.43 2.48
C GLN A 65 11.37 18.65 1.20
N ARG A 66 12.36 17.75 1.29
CA ARG A 66 12.70 16.79 0.22
C ARG A 66 11.45 16.19 -0.43
N PRO A 67 11.32 16.13 -1.77
CA PRO A 67 10.13 15.61 -2.42
C PRO A 67 9.78 14.20 -1.94
N LEU A 68 8.48 13.91 -1.80
CA LEU A 68 8.03 12.62 -1.26
C LEU A 68 8.49 11.45 -2.15
N HIS A 69 8.52 11.61 -3.47
CA HIS A 69 8.92 10.55 -4.40
C HIS A 69 10.38 10.10 -4.20
N GLU A 70 11.27 11.02 -3.86
CA GLU A 70 12.66 10.68 -3.54
C GLU A 70 12.80 9.97 -2.19
N VAL A 71 11.95 10.33 -1.24
CA VAL A 71 11.88 9.65 0.07
C VAL A 71 11.32 8.24 -0.11
N THR A 72 10.32 8.06 -0.96
CA THR A 72 9.75 6.73 -1.23
C THR A 72 10.71 5.80 -1.96
N ALA A 73 11.75 6.34 -2.63
CA ALA A 73 12.83 5.55 -3.21
C ALA A 73 13.80 4.96 -2.16
N ILE A 74 13.62 5.27 -0.88
CA ILE A 74 14.32 4.65 0.24
C ILE A 74 13.42 3.51 0.79
N PRO A 75 13.96 2.31 1.05
CA PRO A 75 15.38 1.92 1.04
C PRO A 75 16.00 1.76 -0.35
N ARG A 76 17.28 2.12 -0.49
CA ARG A 76 18.10 1.83 -1.68
C ARG A 76 18.44 0.34 -1.76
N PRO A 77 18.79 -0.19 -2.95
CA PRO A 77 19.20 -1.60 -3.09
C PRO A 77 20.26 -2.06 -2.07
N SER A 78 21.33 -1.28 -1.88
CA SER A 78 22.37 -1.61 -0.89
C SER A 78 21.83 -1.70 0.55
N GLN A 79 20.84 -0.86 0.89
CA GLN A 79 20.21 -0.87 2.21
C GLN A 79 19.27 -2.06 2.40
N LEU A 80 18.77 -2.65 1.30
CA LEU A 80 18.02 -3.90 1.35
C LEU A 80 18.96 -5.08 1.62
N ASP A 81 20.14 -5.07 1.02
CA ASP A 81 21.18 -6.06 1.30
C ASP A 81 21.61 -5.99 2.77
N ASP A 82 21.85 -4.77 3.28
CA ASP A 82 22.14 -4.51 4.70
C ASP A 82 21.02 -5.01 5.62
N TRP A 83 19.75 -4.80 5.21
CA TRP A 83 18.59 -5.28 5.97
C TRP A 83 18.54 -6.81 6.04
N GLN A 84 18.80 -7.50 4.94
CA GLN A 84 18.85 -8.97 4.93
C GLN A 84 19.96 -9.50 5.83
N LEU A 85 21.12 -8.85 5.81
CA LEU A 85 22.23 -9.19 6.70
C LEU A 85 21.87 -8.97 8.16
N PHE A 86 21.20 -7.85 8.47
CA PHE A 86 20.69 -7.56 9.81
C PHE A 86 19.71 -8.63 10.29
N GLU A 87 18.73 -9.04 9.48
CA GLU A 87 17.76 -10.06 9.89
C GLU A 87 18.43 -11.40 10.17
N LYS A 88 19.45 -11.76 9.38
CA LYS A 88 20.25 -12.96 9.65
C LYS A 88 20.98 -12.84 10.99
N TYR A 89 21.67 -11.71 11.21
CA TYR A 89 22.41 -11.46 12.44
C TYR A 89 21.49 -11.44 13.68
N GLU A 90 20.32 -10.82 13.57
CA GLU A 90 19.30 -10.82 14.63
C GLU A 90 18.87 -12.24 14.99
N GLY A 91 18.59 -13.08 13.98
CA GLY A 91 18.27 -14.49 14.18
C GLY A 91 19.41 -15.25 14.88
N ASP A 92 20.65 -15.09 14.41
CA ASP A 92 21.82 -15.72 15.02
C ASP A 92 22.04 -15.27 16.47
N MET A 93 21.81 -13.98 16.75
CA MET A 93 21.89 -13.42 18.10
C MET A 93 20.83 -13.97 19.04
N ILE A 94 19.59 -14.11 18.57
CA ILE A 94 18.50 -14.72 19.35
C ILE A 94 18.84 -16.17 19.66
N ARG A 95 19.31 -16.91 18.65
CA ARG A 95 19.71 -18.31 18.79
C ARG A 95 20.82 -18.48 19.83
N GLN A 96 21.86 -17.64 19.79
CA GLN A 96 22.98 -17.69 20.73
C GLN A 96 22.58 -17.29 22.16
N ARG A 97 21.75 -16.26 22.34
CA ARG A 97 21.43 -15.71 23.67
C ARG A 97 20.24 -16.38 24.35
N ARG A 98 19.27 -16.86 23.58
CA ARG A 98 17.97 -17.34 24.07
C ARG A 98 17.67 -18.80 23.67
N GLY A 99 18.52 -19.39 22.84
CA GLY A 99 18.41 -20.78 22.41
C GLY A 99 17.54 -20.99 21.18
N ASP A 100 17.46 -22.26 20.77
CA ASP A 100 16.81 -22.66 19.51
C ASP A 100 15.29 -22.46 19.53
N GLN A 101 14.64 -22.63 20.68
CA GLN A 101 13.18 -22.48 20.79
C GLN A 101 12.73 -21.05 20.48
N GLU A 102 13.36 -20.05 21.09
CA GLU A 102 13.08 -18.63 20.88
C GLU A 102 13.42 -18.20 19.44
N PHE A 103 14.48 -18.78 18.86
CA PHE A 103 14.80 -18.58 17.45
C PHE A 103 13.69 -19.11 16.52
N LEU A 104 13.13 -20.29 16.81
CA LEU A 104 12.03 -20.86 16.03
C LEU A 104 10.76 -20.00 16.11
N GLU A 105 10.45 -19.46 17.29
CA GLU A 105 9.31 -18.55 17.48
C GLU A 105 9.50 -17.23 16.72
N TRP A 106 10.68 -16.62 16.83
CA TRP A 106 11.04 -15.44 16.04
C TRP A 106 10.91 -15.69 14.54
N LYS A 107 11.40 -16.84 14.06
CA LYS A 107 11.32 -17.22 12.64
C LYS A 107 9.87 -17.41 12.20
N ARG A 108 9.02 -17.98 13.06
CA ARG A 108 7.58 -18.15 12.80
C ARG A 108 6.89 -16.79 12.72
N ALA A 109 7.15 -15.89 13.67
CA ALA A 109 6.60 -14.53 13.67
C ALA A 109 7.00 -13.75 12.40
N LYS A 110 8.28 -13.82 12.00
CA LYS A 110 8.77 -13.21 10.74
C LYS A 110 8.09 -13.81 9.51
N ALA A 111 7.81 -15.11 9.50
CA ALA A 111 7.11 -15.75 8.38
C ALA A 111 5.64 -15.29 8.30
N GLU A 112 4.94 -15.24 9.43
CA GLU A 112 3.55 -14.73 9.52
C GLU A 112 3.48 -13.28 9.03
N GLU A 113 4.42 -12.45 9.47
CA GLU A 113 4.50 -11.04 9.06
C GLU A 113 4.66 -10.90 7.53
N ARG A 114 5.55 -11.68 6.91
CA ARG A 114 5.74 -11.70 5.45
C ARG A 114 4.49 -12.15 4.72
N ILE A 115 3.75 -13.11 5.29
CA ILE A 115 2.48 -13.58 4.73
C ILE A 115 1.43 -12.46 4.79
N THR A 116 1.26 -11.82 5.95
CA THR A 116 0.29 -10.72 6.12
C THR A 116 0.59 -9.56 5.17
N ILE A 117 1.84 -9.12 5.08
CA ILE A 117 2.26 -8.06 4.14
C ILE A 117 1.99 -8.47 2.70
N GLY A 118 2.33 -9.71 2.33
CA GLY A 118 2.10 -10.24 0.98
C GLY A 118 0.62 -10.35 0.63
N GLN A 119 -0.22 -10.77 1.57
CA GLN A 119 -1.69 -10.80 1.40
C GLN A 119 -2.23 -9.39 1.17
N TRP A 120 -1.81 -8.44 2.01
CA TRP A 120 -2.25 -7.05 1.89
C TRP A 120 -1.84 -6.41 0.56
N ARG A 121 -0.60 -6.65 0.07
CA ARG A 121 -0.17 -6.18 -1.26
C ARG A 121 -1.04 -6.72 -2.38
N ARG A 122 -1.33 -8.03 -2.37
CA ARG A 122 -2.24 -8.66 -3.35
C ARG A 122 -3.64 -8.07 -3.29
N THR A 123 -4.18 -7.83 -2.09
CA THR A 123 -5.50 -7.20 -1.93
C THR A 123 -5.52 -5.78 -2.48
N LEU A 124 -4.42 -5.01 -2.33
CA LEU A 124 -4.31 -3.69 -2.94
C LEU A 124 -4.29 -3.74 -4.47
N GLU A 125 -3.50 -4.65 -5.05
CA GLU A 125 -3.39 -4.85 -6.49
C GLU A 125 -4.76 -5.19 -7.10
N LEU A 126 -5.45 -6.19 -6.54
CA LEU A 126 -6.83 -6.54 -6.91
C LEU A 126 -7.78 -5.35 -6.82
N ARG A 127 -7.68 -4.54 -5.76
CA ARG A 127 -8.50 -3.35 -5.60
C ARG A 127 -8.20 -2.28 -6.65
N ALA A 128 -6.94 -2.14 -7.08
CA ALA A 128 -6.56 -1.23 -8.14
C ALA A 128 -7.09 -1.70 -9.50
N GLU A 129 -6.98 -2.99 -9.80
CA GLU A 129 -7.52 -3.62 -11.02
C GLU A 129 -9.04 -3.44 -11.13
N LEU A 130 -9.77 -3.72 -10.05
CA LEU A 130 -11.23 -3.53 -10.01
C LEU A 130 -11.64 -2.07 -10.22
N LYS A 131 -10.84 -1.10 -9.75
CA LYS A 131 -11.09 0.32 -9.98
C LYS A 131 -10.81 0.75 -11.43
N CYS A 132 -9.82 0.14 -12.09
CA CYS A 132 -9.49 0.42 -13.49
C CYS A 132 -10.39 -0.35 -14.49
N GLY A 133 -11.06 -1.41 -14.05
CA GLY A 133 -11.92 -2.27 -14.88
C GLY A 133 -13.33 -1.76 -15.19
N THR A 134 -13.68 -0.49 -14.90
CA THR A 134 -15.04 0.04 -15.20
C THR A 134 -15.00 1.19 -16.21
N HIS A 135 -14.93 0.84 -17.50
CA HIS A 135 -15.75 1.36 -18.61
C HIS A 135 -15.26 0.77 -19.95
N PRO A 136 -15.83 -0.35 -20.44
CA PRO A 136 -15.98 -0.49 -21.88
C PRO A 136 -17.10 0.49 -22.28
N ARG A 137 -16.76 1.53 -23.04
CA ARG A 137 -17.80 2.29 -23.76
C ARG A 137 -18.54 1.28 -24.66
N PRO A 138 -19.88 1.20 -24.63
CA PRO A 138 -20.57 0.53 -25.73
C PRO A 138 -20.28 1.36 -26.98
N SER A 139 -19.55 0.79 -27.94
CA SER A 139 -19.41 1.38 -29.26
C SER A 139 -20.81 1.55 -29.84
N LYS A 140 -21.28 2.79 -29.90
CA LYS A 140 -22.51 3.13 -30.62
C LYS A 140 -22.36 2.61 -32.06
N GLY A 141 -23.35 1.85 -32.49
CA GLY A 141 -23.37 1.20 -33.80
C GLY A 141 -23.13 2.18 -34.94
N SER A 142 -22.34 1.72 -35.91
CA SER A 142 -22.31 2.28 -37.26
C SER A 142 -23.35 1.51 -38.08
N LEU A 143 -24.52 2.12 -38.27
CA LEU A 143 -25.51 1.70 -39.26
C LEU A 143 -25.46 2.70 -40.42
N LEU A 144 -25.50 2.15 -41.64
CA LEU A 144 -25.54 2.77 -42.98
C LEU A 144 -24.17 3.21 -43.53
N SER A 145 -23.82 2.98 -44.79
CA SER A 145 -24.41 2.26 -45.94
C SER A 145 -23.34 2.19 -47.03
N GLN A 146 -23.41 1.20 -47.93
CA GLN A 146 -23.09 1.28 -49.38
C GLN A 146 -23.26 -0.15 -49.94
N ALA A 147 -24.31 -0.41 -50.72
CA ALA A 147 -24.44 -0.13 -52.15
C ALA A 147 -23.89 -1.30 -53.01
N GLU A 148 -24.84 -1.96 -53.67
CA GLU A 148 -24.76 -2.64 -54.97
C GLU A 148 -23.41 -3.19 -55.45
N VAL A 149 -23.34 -4.52 -55.59
CA VAL A 149 -22.64 -5.16 -56.72
C VAL A 149 -23.56 -6.22 -57.31
N LYS A 150 -24.18 -5.89 -58.43
CA LYS A 150 -24.66 -6.84 -59.45
C LYS A 150 -23.45 -7.33 -60.24
N ASP A 151 -23.48 -8.62 -60.57
CA ASP A 151 -22.96 -9.30 -61.78
C ASP A 151 -22.65 -10.75 -61.39
N GLY A 152 -23.48 -11.74 -61.76
CA GLY A 152 -23.32 -12.54 -62.98
C GLY A 152 -22.34 -13.71 -62.71
N ILE A 153 -22.56 -15.00 -63.00
CA ILE A 153 -23.17 -15.67 -64.16
C ILE A 153 -22.95 -17.20 -63.95
N LEU A 154 -23.94 -18.03 -64.37
CA LEU A 154 -23.91 -19.44 -64.86
C LEU A 154 -23.55 -20.64 -63.93
N GLU A 155 -24.48 -21.59 -63.77
CA GLU A 155 -24.50 -22.99 -64.31
C GLU A 155 -23.93 -24.00 -63.29
N ALA A 156 -24.35 -25.25 -63.09
CA ALA A 156 -25.36 -26.19 -63.61
C ALA A 156 -25.60 -27.19 -62.43
N GLY A 157 -26.64 -28.01 -62.32
CA GLY A 157 -27.28 -28.82 -63.33
C GLY A 157 -28.05 -29.96 -62.65
N LYS A 158 -29.16 -30.33 -63.30
CA LYS A 158 -29.96 -31.56 -63.24
C LYS A 158 -30.50 -32.06 -61.89
#